data_AF-A0A521PFT5-F1
#
_entry.id   AF-A0A521PFT5-F1
#
_cell.length_a   1.000
_cell.length_b   1.000
_cell.length_c   1.000
_cell.angle_alpha   90.00
_cell.angle_beta   90.00
_cell.angle_gamma   90.00
#
_symmetry.space_group_name_H-M   'P 1'
#
loop_
_entity.id
_entity.type
_entity.pdbx_description
1 polymer ?
#
loop_
_entity_poly.entity_id
_entity_poly.type
_entity_poly.pdbx_seq_one_letter_code
_entity_poly.pdbx_strand_id
1 'polypeptide(L)'
;MSVSGSFVYDKDLVTGGLILVPFATLAVDPDSAFTFDIGSLGFDLGDAVTGSMGITPAIQFNNGVFNGFNYVSDFQYTNGSTYRLRFNSKNFQIKQVDPQTGFNIGSTVYVQGNLSATLANERAYVAPGGGDPGVPEPGTWALMLLGFGTAGAMLRRRRAVAA
;
A
#
# COMPACT_ATOMS: atom_id res chain seq x y z
N MET A 1 -11.22 -18.49 -11.61
CA MET A 1 -10.49 -17.85 -10.49
C MET A 1 -9.83 -16.61 -11.04
N SER A 2 -10.18 -15.43 -10.53
CA SER A 2 -9.51 -14.18 -10.89
C SER A 2 -8.29 -13.97 -10.00
N VAL A 3 -7.28 -13.30 -10.55
CA VAL A 3 -6.10 -12.82 -9.82
C VAL A 3 -6.02 -11.32 -10.07
N SER A 4 -5.91 -10.53 -9.00
CA SER A 4 -5.85 -9.06 -9.07
C SER A 4 -4.99 -8.53 -7.94
N GLY A 5 -4.73 -7.23 -7.95
CA GLY A 5 -3.95 -6.57 -6.90
C GLY A 5 -3.53 -5.17 -7.32
N SER A 6 -2.88 -4.48 -6.40
CA SER A 6 -2.30 -3.16 -6.64
C SER A 6 -1.06 -2.98 -5.77
N PHE A 7 -0.18 -2.08 -6.16
CA PHE A 7 0.95 -1.71 -5.32
C PHE A 7 1.40 -0.29 -5.64
N VAL A 8 2.08 0.32 -4.68
CA VAL A 8 2.69 1.63 -4.80
C VAL A 8 4.19 1.45 -4.96
N TYR A 9 4.81 2.24 -5.81
CA TYR A 9 6.26 2.29 -5.97
C TYR A 9 6.71 3.71 -6.22
N ASP A 10 7.97 3.98 -5.88
CA ASP A 10 8.63 5.22 -6.24
C ASP A 10 9.33 5.05 -7.60
N LYS A 11 8.89 5.82 -8.60
CA LYS A 11 9.47 5.81 -9.95
C LYS A 11 10.95 6.20 -9.97
N ASP A 12 11.42 6.97 -8.98
CA ASP A 12 12.79 7.46 -8.95
C ASP A 12 13.76 6.42 -8.38
N LEU A 13 13.23 5.38 -7.73
CA LEU A 13 13.99 4.21 -7.27
C LEU A 13 14.12 3.12 -8.35
N VAL A 14 13.50 3.33 -9.52
CA VAL A 14 13.50 2.41 -10.65
C VAL A 14 14.73 2.68 -11.52
N THR A 15 15.87 2.05 -11.17
CA THR A 15 17.15 2.30 -11.86
C THR A 15 17.67 1.08 -12.65
N GLY A 16 18.89 1.18 -13.17
CA GLY A 16 19.51 0.16 -14.04
C GLY A 16 19.92 -1.12 -13.29
N GLY A 17 19.86 -2.27 -13.96
CA GLY A 17 20.17 -3.57 -13.36
C GLY A 17 19.02 -4.17 -12.53
N LEU A 18 19.32 -5.25 -11.81
CA LEU A 18 18.36 -5.93 -10.95
C LEU A 18 18.34 -5.30 -9.55
N ILE A 19 17.19 -4.75 -9.15
CA ILE A 19 17.05 -4.00 -7.90
C ILE A 19 15.85 -4.52 -7.12
N LEU A 20 16.01 -4.60 -5.80
CA LEU A 20 14.96 -4.81 -4.83
C LEU A 20 14.69 -3.49 -4.11
N VAL A 21 13.46 -2.99 -4.21
CA VAL A 21 12.96 -1.82 -3.51
C VAL A 21 12.07 -2.33 -2.37
N PRO A 22 12.54 -2.36 -1.11
CA PRO A 22 11.71 -2.78 0.01
C PRO A 22 10.48 -1.90 0.15
N PHE A 23 9.31 -2.48 0.42
CA PHE A 23 8.11 -1.66 0.67
C PHE A 23 8.30 -0.72 1.87
N ALA A 24 9.09 -1.14 2.86
CA ALA A 24 9.42 -0.34 4.03
C ALA A 24 10.22 0.95 3.72
N THR A 25 10.80 1.09 2.53
CA THR A 25 11.47 2.35 2.13
C THR A 25 10.50 3.35 1.51
N LEU A 26 9.27 2.95 1.22
CA LEU A 26 8.26 3.82 0.66
C LEU A 26 7.57 4.60 1.78
N ALA A 27 7.38 5.90 1.60
CA ALA A 27 6.67 6.76 2.54
C ALA A 27 5.14 6.61 2.41
N VAL A 28 4.62 5.39 2.52
CA VAL A 28 3.21 5.04 2.39
C VAL A 28 2.77 4.09 3.50
N ASP A 29 1.48 4.10 3.81
CA ASP A 29 0.91 3.19 4.80
C ASP A 29 1.00 1.73 4.30
N PRO A 30 1.46 0.77 5.12
CA PRO A 30 1.64 -0.63 4.72
C PRO A 30 0.40 -1.27 4.11
N ASP A 31 -0.79 -0.95 4.62
CA ASP A 31 -2.07 -1.56 4.21
C ASP A 31 -2.51 -1.05 2.82
N SER A 32 -1.95 0.08 2.37
CA SER A 32 -2.21 0.70 1.07
C SER A 32 -1.10 0.46 0.04
N ALA A 33 0.06 -0.01 0.50
CA ALA A 33 1.27 -0.11 -0.30
C ALA A 33 1.28 -1.31 -1.25
N PHE A 34 0.61 -2.40 -0.87
CA PHE A 34 0.52 -3.62 -1.65
C PHE A 34 -0.73 -4.42 -1.28
N THR A 35 -1.45 -4.85 -2.31
CA THR A 35 -2.57 -5.79 -2.19
C THR A 35 -2.46 -6.83 -3.31
N PHE A 36 -2.83 -8.07 -2.99
CA PHE A 36 -2.92 -9.13 -3.96
C PHE A 36 -4.07 -10.08 -3.60
N ASP A 37 -4.93 -10.35 -4.58
CA ASP A 37 -6.13 -11.16 -4.39
C ASP A 37 -6.12 -12.37 -5.33
N ILE A 38 -6.47 -13.53 -4.78
CA ILE A 38 -6.74 -14.76 -5.52
C ILE A 38 -8.14 -15.25 -5.16
N GLY A 39 -9.11 -15.04 -6.06
CA GLY A 39 -10.50 -15.40 -5.79
C GLY A 39 -11.07 -14.62 -4.61
N SER A 40 -11.24 -15.29 -3.47
CA SER A 40 -11.72 -14.68 -2.21
C SER A 40 -10.63 -14.49 -1.15
N LEU A 41 -9.40 -14.88 -1.45
CA LEU A 41 -8.24 -14.70 -0.57
C LEU A 41 -7.57 -13.37 -0.91
N GLY A 42 -7.45 -12.48 0.08
CA GLY A 42 -6.71 -11.23 -0.04
C GLY A 42 -5.45 -11.27 0.81
N PHE A 43 -4.41 -10.58 0.34
CA PHE A 43 -3.09 -10.51 0.97
C PHE A 43 -2.56 -9.07 0.93
N ASP A 44 -2.01 -8.58 2.03
CA ASP A 44 -1.38 -7.26 2.14
C ASP A 44 0.00 -7.32 2.83
N LEU A 45 0.65 -6.17 3.09
CA LEU A 45 1.96 -6.20 3.76
C LEU A 45 1.91 -6.63 5.23
N GLY A 46 0.77 -6.51 5.90
CA GLY A 46 0.57 -6.98 7.26
C GLY A 46 0.61 -8.51 7.37
N ASP A 47 0.18 -9.20 6.32
CA ASP A 47 0.24 -10.67 6.23
C ASP A 47 1.65 -11.21 5.93
N ALA A 48 2.63 -10.33 5.68
CA ALA A 48 3.94 -10.74 5.25
C ALA A 48 4.72 -11.43 6.39
N VAL A 49 5.25 -12.62 6.10
CA VAL A 49 6.15 -13.33 7.02
C VAL A 49 7.50 -12.60 7.05
N THR A 50 7.67 -11.76 8.06
CA THR A 50 8.91 -11.03 8.32
C THR A 50 9.74 -11.72 9.41
N GLY A 51 11.06 -11.62 9.35
CA GLY A 51 11.96 -12.11 10.41
C GLY A 51 12.34 -13.60 10.38
N SER A 52 11.42 -14.54 10.20
CA SER A 52 11.74 -15.99 10.33
C SER A 52 12.44 -16.61 9.12
N MET A 53 12.44 -15.94 7.96
CA MET A 53 13.03 -16.44 6.71
C MET A 53 13.99 -15.44 6.05
N GLY A 54 14.25 -14.29 6.68
CA GLY A 54 15.09 -13.23 6.10
C GLY A 54 14.53 -12.62 4.82
N ILE A 55 13.22 -12.75 4.58
CA ILE A 55 12.57 -12.22 3.39
C ILE A 55 12.04 -10.82 3.74
N THR A 56 12.57 -9.82 3.07
CA THR A 56 12.05 -8.45 3.11
C THR A 56 11.03 -8.28 1.99
N PRO A 57 9.76 -7.97 2.31
CA PRO A 57 8.76 -7.62 1.30
C PRO A 57 9.28 -6.49 0.42
N ALA A 58 9.39 -6.75 -0.89
CA ALA A 58 9.99 -5.81 -1.82
C ALA A 58 9.43 -5.95 -3.23
N ILE A 59 9.51 -4.85 -3.97
CA ILE A 59 9.27 -4.80 -5.40
C ILE A 59 10.59 -5.04 -6.10
N GLN A 60 10.56 -5.82 -7.18
CA GLN A 60 11.74 -6.08 -7.97
C GLN A 60 11.64 -5.33 -9.30
N PHE A 61 12.70 -4.64 -9.67
CA PHE A 61 12.87 -4.03 -10.99
C PHE A 61 14.09 -4.63 -11.68
N ASN A 62 14.05 -4.72 -13.01
CA ASN A 62 15.19 -5.11 -13.83
C ASN A 62 15.33 -4.13 -15.00
N ASN A 63 16.41 -3.36 -15.01
CA ASN A 63 16.66 -2.32 -16.02
C ASN A 63 15.47 -1.35 -16.15
N GLY A 64 14.97 -0.89 -15.00
CA GLY A 64 13.84 0.01 -14.92
C GLY A 64 12.46 -0.60 -15.24
N VAL A 65 12.38 -1.90 -15.50
CA VAL A 65 11.11 -2.59 -15.81
C VAL A 65 10.67 -3.42 -14.61
N PHE A 66 9.37 -3.43 -14.32
CA PHE A 66 8.80 -4.29 -13.27
C PHE A 66 9.19 -5.76 -13.47
N ASN A 67 9.74 -6.34 -12.41
CA ASN A 67 10.22 -7.70 -12.37
C ASN A 67 9.61 -8.53 -11.23
N GLY A 68 8.43 -8.15 -10.77
CA GLY A 68 7.67 -8.90 -9.77
C GLY A 68 8.00 -8.49 -8.34
N PHE A 69 7.85 -9.44 -7.42
CA PHE A 69 7.93 -9.20 -5.98
C PHE A 69 8.82 -10.22 -5.28
N ASN A 70 9.37 -9.81 -4.14
CA ASN A 70 9.89 -10.70 -3.11
C ASN A 70 8.93 -10.63 -1.93
N TYR A 71 8.05 -11.61 -1.79
CA TYR A 71 6.97 -11.58 -0.80
C TYR A 71 6.60 -13.00 -0.37
N VAL A 72 6.31 -13.18 0.92
CA VAL A 72 5.82 -14.44 1.48
C VAL A 72 4.74 -14.14 2.50
N SER A 73 3.64 -14.87 2.44
CA SER A 73 2.56 -14.84 3.43
C SER A 73 2.08 -16.25 3.73
N ASP A 74 1.79 -16.52 5.00
CA ASP A 74 1.21 -17.77 5.47
C ASP A 74 -0.24 -17.53 5.87
N PHE A 75 -1.16 -18.37 5.40
CA PHE A 75 -2.60 -18.26 5.64
C PHE A 75 -3.24 -19.64 5.85
N GLN A 76 -4.35 -19.70 6.59
CA GLN A 76 -5.09 -20.96 6.78
C GLN A 76 -6.20 -21.10 5.74
N TYR A 77 -6.43 -22.33 5.24
CA TYR A 77 -7.49 -22.58 4.25
C TYR A 77 -8.23 -23.91 4.47
N THR A 78 -9.57 -23.85 4.42
CA THR A 78 -10.63 -24.90 4.43
C THR A 78 -10.58 -25.99 5.51
N ASN A 79 -9.41 -26.40 6.01
CA ASN A 79 -9.21 -27.50 6.96
C ASN A 79 -8.23 -27.16 8.11
N GLY A 80 -8.00 -25.87 8.38
CA GLY A 80 -7.00 -25.42 9.37
C GLY A 80 -5.54 -25.67 8.98
N SER A 81 -5.30 -26.29 7.82
CA SER A 81 -3.96 -26.43 7.25
C SER A 81 -3.44 -25.05 6.85
N THR A 82 -2.15 -24.82 7.11
CA THR A 82 -1.47 -23.58 6.75
C THR A 82 -0.84 -23.71 5.37
N TYR A 83 -1.07 -22.70 4.56
CA TYR A 83 -0.55 -22.58 3.20
C TYR A 83 0.29 -21.33 3.10
N ARG A 84 1.29 -21.37 2.23
CA ARG A 84 2.19 -20.27 1.95
C ARG A 84 1.98 -19.78 0.55
N LEU A 85 1.62 -18.51 0.42
CA LEU A 85 1.79 -17.76 -0.81
C LEU A 85 3.23 -17.25 -0.86
N ARG A 86 3.94 -17.53 -1.95
CA ARG A 86 5.29 -17.00 -2.18
C ARG A 86 5.41 -16.41 -3.56
N PHE A 87 5.84 -15.15 -3.61
CA PHE A 87 6.38 -14.54 -4.81
C PHE A 87 7.90 -14.67 -4.84
N ASN A 88 8.40 -14.98 -6.02
CA ASN A 88 9.82 -14.90 -6.33
C ASN A 88 9.94 -14.30 -7.73
N SER A 89 10.19 -12.99 -7.78
CA SER A 89 10.06 -12.18 -8.98
C SER A 89 8.62 -12.27 -9.51
N LYS A 90 8.43 -12.52 -10.81
CA LYS A 90 7.10 -12.61 -11.44
C LYS A 90 6.36 -13.90 -11.11
N ASN A 91 7.03 -14.89 -10.54
CA ASN A 91 6.41 -16.18 -10.25
C ASN A 91 5.76 -16.14 -8.88
N PHE A 92 4.54 -16.66 -8.78
CA PHE A 92 3.92 -16.94 -7.50
C PHE A 92 3.50 -18.40 -7.40
N GLN A 93 3.50 -18.92 -6.19
CA GLN A 93 3.08 -20.27 -5.89
C GLN A 93 2.39 -20.36 -4.53
N ILE A 94 1.49 -21.34 -4.40
CA ILE A 94 0.89 -21.73 -3.12
C ILE A 94 1.26 -23.18 -2.82
N LYS A 95 1.82 -23.39 -1.63
CA LYS A 95 2.19 -24.70 -1.08
C LYS A 95 1.68 -24.84 0.34
N GLN A 96 1.40 -26.07 0.77
CA GLN A 96 1.13 -26.31 2.18
C GLN A 96 2.44 -26.23 2.98
N VAL A 97 2.39 -25.63 4.16
CA VAL A 97 3.54 -25.52 5.06
C VAL A 97 3.19 -26.00 6.46
N ASP A 98 4.21 -26.44 7.19
CA ASP A 98 4.11 -26.75 8.60
C ASP A 98 4.01 -25.42 9.38
N PRO A 99 2.96 -25.21 10.19
CA PRO A 99 2.75 -23.93 10.85
C PRO A 99 3.75 -23.64 11.97
N GLN A 100 4.44 -24.64 12.51
CA GLN A 100 5.44 -24.47 13.57
C GLN A 100 6.80 -24.09 13.01
N THR A 101 7.15 -24.60 11.83
CA THR A 101 8.49 -24.44 11.22
C THR A 101 8.51 -23.60 9.96
N GLY A 102 7.35 -23.35 9.33
CA GLY A 102 7.24 -22.69 8.04
C GLY A 102 7.81 -23.48 6.87
N PHE A 103 8.19 -24.75 7.06
CA PHE A 103 8.76 -25.57 6.00
C PHE A 103 7.65 -26.18 5.13
N ASN A 104 7.92 -26.41 3.84
CA ASN A 104 6.92 -27.00 2.93
C ASN A 104 6.59 -28.44 3.36
N ILE A 105 5.30 -28.76 3.44
CA ILE A 105 4.82 -30.13 3.63
C ILE A 105 4.70 -30.76 2.26
N GLY A 106 5.60 -31.68 1.94
CA GLY A 106 5.66 -32.36 0.64
C GLY A 106 6.12 -31.44 -0.51
N SER A 107 5.94 -31.93 -1.74
CA SER A 107 6.37 -31.23 -2.97
C SER A 107 5.22 -30.62 -3.77
N THR A 108 3.96 -30.83 -3.35
CA THR A 108 2.77 -30.41 -4.08
C THR A 108 2.63 -28.89 -4.13
N VAL A 109 2.54 -28.36 -5.35
CA VAL A 109 2.14 -26.98 -5.63
C VAL A 109 0.63 -26.98 -5.92
N TYR A 110 -0.15 -26.27 -5.12
CA TYR A 110 -1.60 -26.18 -5.30
C TYR A 110 -1.99 -25.12 -6.30
N VAL A 111 -1.23 -24.02 -6.37
CA VAL A 111 -1.41 -22.94 -7.34
C VAL A 111 -0.04 -22.48 -7.81
N GLN A 112 0.10 -22.24 -9.11
CA GLN A 112 1.27 -21.60 -9.70
C GLN A 112 0.81 -20.63 -10.79
N GLY A 113 1.44 -19.45 -10.83
CA GLY A 113 1.20 -18.48 -11.88
C GLY A 113 2.34 -17.51 -12.05
N ASN A 114 2.21 -16.66 -13.07
CA ASN A 114 3.20 -15.63 -13.39
C ASN A 114 2.49 -14.29 -13.63
N LEU A 115 3.11 -13.21 -13.15
CA LEU A 115 2.65 -11.85 -13.37
C LEU A 115 3.11 -11.36 -14.75
N SER A 116 2.21 -10.73 -15.51
CA SER A 116 2.54 -10.12 -16.80
C SER A 116 3.60 -9.03 -16.63
N ALA A 117 4.51 -8.92 -17.60
CA ALA A 117 5.73 -8.14 -17.47
C ALA A 117 5.54 -6.61 -17.50
N THR A 118 4.36 -6.13 -17.90
CA THR A 118 4.10 -4.70 -18.09
C THR A 118 3.07 -4.25 -17.07
N LEU A 119 3.41 -3.21 -16.31
CA LEU A 119 2.46 -2.53 -15.45
C LEU A 119 1.39 -1.85 -16.30
N ALA A 120 0.16 -1.91 -15.84
CA ALA A 120 -0.98 -1.29 -16.49
C ALA A 120 -1.70 -0.40 -15.47
N ASN A 121 -2.33 0.67 -15.96
CA ASN A 121 -3.10 1.62 -15.15
C ASN A 121 -2.27 2.35 -14.07
N GLU A 122 -1.00 2.67 -14.37
CA GLU A 122 -0.16 3.51 -13.49
C GLU A 122 -0.79 4.90 -13.30
N ARG A 123 -0.84 5.35 -12.05
CA ARG A 123 -1.34 6.68 -11.66
C ARG A 123 -0.55 7.22 -10.47
N ALA A 124 -0.57 8.54 -10.29
CA ALA A 124 0.00 9.16 -9.10
C ALA A 124 -0.67 8.61 -7.83
N TYR A 125 0.15 8.26 -6.83
CA TYR A 125 -0.35 7.81 -5.54
C TYR A 125 -0.95 9.00 -4.77
N VAL A 126 -2.15 8.80 -4.22
CA VAL A 126 -2.82 9.76 -3.33
C VAL A 126 -3.09 9.02 -2.03
N ALA A 127 -2.43 9.45 -0.95
CA ALA A 127 -2.60 8.82 0.35
C ALA A 127 -4.05 8.94 0.83
N PRO A 128 -4.64 7.89 1.42
CA PRO A 128 -5.94 7.98 2.07
C PRO A 128 -5.90 9.06 3.16
N GLY A 129 -6.73 10.10 3.04
CA GLY A 129 -6.74 11.24 3.97
C GLY A 129 -5.70 12.34 3.69
N GLY A 130 -4.82 12.15 2.70
CA GLY A 130 -3.83 13.14 2.24
C GLY A 130 -4.36 14.13 1.21
N GLY A 131 -5.67 14.42 1.23
CA GLY A 131 -6.15 15.63 0.56
C GLY A 131 -5.49 16.81 1.25
N ASP A 132 -4.86 17.71 0.47
CA ASP A 132 -4.27 18.95 0.99
C ASP A 132 -5.19 19.50 2.09
N PRO A 133 -4.69 19.78 3.31
CA PRO A 133 -5.52 20.39 4.33
C PRO A 133 -6.05 21.67 3.71
N GLY A 134 -7.32 21.64 3.32
CA GLY A 134 -7.84 22.57 2.32
C GLY A 134 -7.51 23.97 2.74
N VAL A 135 -6.57 24.61 2.04
CA VAL A 135 -6.27 26.01 2.28
C VAL A 135 -7.60 26.71 2.06
N PRO A 136 -8.17 27.39 3.08
CA PRO A 136 -9.47 28.00 2.92
C PRO A 136 -9.44 28.87 1.67
N GLU A 137 -10.40 28.68 0.79
CA GLU A 137 -10.44 29.45 -0.45
C GLU A 137 -10.39 30.95 -0.14
N PRO A 138 -9.89 31.80 -1.05
CA PRO A 138 -9.82 33.25 -0.82
C PRO A 138 -11.16 33.86 -0.34
N GLY A 139 -12.29 33.29 -0.78
CA GLY A 139 -13.62 33.68 -0.30
C GLY A 139 -13.86 33.38 1.19
N THR A 140 -13.36 32.25 1.69
CA THR A 140 -13.45 31.89 3.12
C THR A 140 -12.66 32.87 3.98
N TRP A 141 -11.48 33.31 3.52
CA TRP A 141 -10.73 34.38 4.20
C TRP A 141 -11.50 35.69 4.22
N ALA A 142 -12.10 36.06 3.09
CA ALA A 142 -12.92 37.27 3.00
C ALA A 142 -14.13 37.23 3.95
N LEU A 143 -14.83 36.08 4.03
CA LEU A 143 -15.96 35.89 4.93
C LEU A 143 -15.54 35.90 6.41
N MET A 144 -14.40 35.32 6.76
CA MET A 144 -13.87 35.41 8.13
C MET A 144 -13.52 36.85 8.49
N LEU A 145 -12.81 37.58 7.63
CA LEU A 145 -12.45 38.98 7.86
C LEU A 145 -13.70 39.88 7.96
N LEU A 146 -14.71 39.64 7.12
CA LEU A 146 -15.97 40.36 7.19
C LEU A 146 -16.72 40.02 8.48
N GLY A 147 -16.80 38.74 8.86
CA GLY A 147 -17.43 38.28 10.10
C GLY A 147 -16.77 38.89 11.34
N PHE A 148 -15.44 38.81 11.45
CA PHE A 148 -14.70 39.41 12.57
C PHE A 148 -14.74 40.94 12.54
N GLY A 149 -14.64 41.55 11.36
CA GLY A 149 -14.69 43.01 11.19
C GLY A 149 -16.04 43.59 11.60
N THR A 150 -17.14 42.93 11.20
CA THR A 150 -18.50 43.33 11.58
C THR A 150 -18.77 43.12 13.07
N ALA A 151 -18.36 41.98 13.64
CA ALA A 151 -18.46 41.73 15.08
C ALA A 151 -17.69 42.78 15.91
N GLY A 152 -16.45 43.10 15.51
CA GLY A 152 -15.65 44.15 16.14
C GLY A 152 -16.29 45.54 16.02
N ALA A 153 -16.85 45.88 14.85
CA ALA A 153 -17.53 47.15 14.62
C ALA A 153 -18.76 47.31 15.51
N MET A 154 -19.56 46.25 15.70
CA MET A 154 -20.73 46.28 16.58
C MET A 154 -20.34 46.53 18.05
N LEU A 155 -19.27 45.88 18.54
CA LEU A 155 -18.77 46.10 19.90
C LEU A 155 -18.31 47.55 20.12
N ARG A 156 -17.63 48.15 19.12
CA ARG A 156 -17.20 49.55 19.18
C ARG A 156 -18.38 50.52 19.20
N ARG A 157 -19.44 50.25 18.41
CA ARG A 157 -20.66 51.08 18.39
C ARG A 157 -21.37 51.09 19.73
N ARG A 158 -21.44 49.95 20.44
CA ARG A 158 -22.07 49.88 21.77
C ARG A 158 -21.33 50.73 22.81
N ARG A 159 -20.00 50.80 22.73
CA ARG A 159 -19.21 51.67 23.62
C ARG A 159 -19.45 53.15 23.36
N ALA A 160 -19.66 53.55 22.10
CA ALA A 160 -19.91 54.94 21.74
C ALA A 160 -21.30 55.46 22.14
N VAL A 161 -22.28 54.56 22.39
CA VAL A 161 -23.64 54.92 22.83
C VAL A 161 -23.76 54.94 24.37
N ALA A 162 -22.81 54.32 25.08
CA ALA A 162 -22.79 54.28 26.54
C ALA A 162 -21.96 55.41 27.19
N ALA A 163 -21.38 56.30 26.38
CA ALA A 163 -20.68 57.53 26.79
C ALA A 163 -21.54 58.75 26.42
#